data_AF-A0A9E7A6D8-F1
#
_entry.id   AF-A0A9E7A6D8-F1
#
_cell.length_a   1.000
_cell.length_b   1.000
_cell.length_c   1.000
_cell.angle_alpha   90.00
_cell.angle_beta   90.00
_cell.angle_gamma   90.00
#
_symmetry.space_group_name_H-M   'P 1'
#
loop_
_entity.id
_entity.type
_entity.pdbx_description
1 polymer ?
#
loop_
_entity_poly.entity_id
_entity_poly.type
_entity_poly.pdbx_seq_one_letter_code
_entity_poly.pdbx_strand_id
1 'polypeptide(L)'
;MDVDTIDERLALFRAMAGHAGADLAALSAAVPQEVRAAAQRCLGCRDSEECHRWFENQSEVIECSSKPVPGFCRNAAQFSLWTETK
;
A
#
# COMPACT_ATOMS: atom_id res chain seq x y z
N MET A 1 10.80 16.75 -10.26
CA MET A 1 10.36 15.36 -10.07
C MET A 1 11.13 14.90 -8.85
N ASP A 2 10.50 15.03 -7.69
CA ASP A 2 11.10 14.52 -6.45
C ASP A 2 11.02 13.00 -6.54
N VAL A 3 12.18 12.35 -6.46
CA VAL A 3 12.26 10.91 -6.47
C VAL A 3 12.19 10.47 -5.01
N ASP A 4 11.08 9.83 -4.63
CA ASP A 4 10.95 9.23 -3.31
C ASP A 4 12.18 8.36 -3.01
N THR A 5 12.72 8.48 -1.81
CA THR A 5 13.67 7.52 -1.28
C THR A 5 13.01 6.14 -1.12
N ILE A 6 13.84 5.10 -1.02
CA ILE A 6 13.36 3.74 -0.77
C ILE A 6 12.54 3.70 0.54
N ASP A 7 12.99 4.40 1.57
CA ASP A 7 12.33 4.42 2.88
C ASP A 7 10.95 5.11 2.79
N GLU A 8 10.83 6.22 2.07
CA GLU A 8 9.55 6.91 1.84
C GLU A 8 8.56 6.03 1.05
N ARG A 9 9.04 5.35 0.01
CA ARG A 9 8.20 4.38 -0.75
C ARG A 9 7.73 3.23 0.13
N LEU A 10 8.59 2.68 0.97
CA LEU A 10 8.23 1.60 1.88
C LEU A 10 7.28 2.08 2.98
N ALA A 11 7.46 3.29 3.48
CA ALA A 11 6.54 3.91 4.44
C ALA A 11 5.15 4.09 3.82
N LEU A 12 5.06 4.64 2.61
CA LEU A 12 3.80 4.79 1.88
C LEU A 12 3.13 3.44 1.61
N PHE A 13 3.90 2.43 1.17
CA PHE A 13 3.37 1.08 0.95
C PHE A 13 2.72 0.51 2.22
N ARG A 14 3.40 0.66 3.37
CA ARG A 14 2.87 0.20 4.67
C ARG A 14 1.61 0.97 5.07
N ALA A 15 1.60 2.28 4.86
CA ALA A 15 0.47 3.14 5.17
C ALA A 15 -0.75 2.79 4.31
N MET A 16 -0.56 2.58 3.00
CA MET A 16 -1.63 2.15 2.10
C MET A 16 -2.16 0.76 2.44
N ALA A 17 -1.28 -0.19 2.82
CA ALA A 17 -1.70 -1.53 3.25
C ALA A 17 -2.52 -1.47 4.54
N GLY A 18 -2.07 -0.67 5.53
CA GLY A 18 -2.80 -0.44 6.77
C GLY A 18 -4.16 0.20 6.52
N HIS A 19 -4.23 1.21 5.65
CA HIS A 19 -5.49 1.81 5.21
C HIS A 19 -6.40 0.77 4.53
N ALA A 20 -5.88 -0.07 3.64
CA ALA A 20 -6.68 -1.16 3.06
C ALA A 20 -7.21 -2.16 4.09
N GLY A 21 -6.66 -2.18 5.30
CA GLY A 21 -6.97 -3.16 6.33
C GLY A 21 -6.13 -4.44 6.23
N ALA A 22 -5.06 -4.43 5.44
CA ALA A 22 -4.10 -5.52 5.33
C ALA A 22 -3.08 -5.46 6.47
N ASP A 23 -2.96 -6.55 7.24
CA ASP A 23 -1.96 -6.69 8.29
C ASP A 23 -0.63 -7.20 7.68
N LEU A 24 0.25 -6.27 7.32
CA LEU A 24 1.56 -6.62 6.75
C LEU A 24 2.44 -7.43 7.69
N ALA A 25 2.27 -7.32 9.02
CA ALA A 25 3.07 -8.11 9.95
C ALA A 25 2.66 -9.58 9.87
N ALA A 26 1.35 -9.86 9.92
CA ALA A 26 0.82 -11.21 9.73
C ALA A 26 1.15 -11.78 8.34
N LEU A 27 0.98 -10.97 7.28
CA LEU A 27 1.28 -11.39 5.91
C LEU A 27 2.78 -11.65 5.69
N SER A 28 3.66 -10.90 6.34
CA SER A 28 5.11 -11.13 6.24
C SER A 28 5.52 -12.45 6.89
N ALA A 29 4.76 -12.94 7.87
CA ALA A 29 4.97 -14.26 8.48
C ALA A 29 4.38 -15.38 7.60
N ALA A 30 3.19 -15.17 7.02
CA ALA A 30 2.47 -16.21 6.25
C ALA A 30 2.95 -16.33 4.80
N VAL A 31 3.09 -15.21 4.09
CA VAL A 31 3.39 -15.13 2.65
C VAL A 31 4.52 -14.13 2.35
N PRO A 32 5.73 -14.31 2.92
CA PRO A 32 6.83 -13.34 2.84
C PRO A 32 7.28 -12.99 1.42
N GLN A 33 7.13 -13.92 0.47
CA GLN A 33 7.52 -13.70 -0.94
C GLN A 33 6.50 -12.80 -1.67
N GLU A 34 5.21 -12.95 -1.37
CA GLU A 34 4.16 -12.11 -1.95
C GLU A 34 4.28 -10.67 -1.44
N VAL A 35 4.54 -10.50 -0.14
CA VAL A 35 4.77 -9.17 0.45
C VAL A 35 5.97 -8.49 -0.19
N ARG A 36 7.09 -9.22 -0.37
CA ARG A 36 8.28 -8.68 -1.06
C ARG A 36 7.99 -8.32 -2.51
N ALA A 37 7.28 -9.17 -3.25
CA ALA A 37 6.91 -8.88 -4.63
C ALA A 37 6.02 -7.62 -4.71
N ALA A 38 5.06 -7.45 -3.81
CA ALA A 38 4.22 -6.26 -3.74
C ALA A 38 5.01 -4.99 -3.42
N ALA A 39 5.96 -5.07 -2.46
CA ALA A 39 6.85 -3.96 -2.14
C ALA A 39 7.72 -3.58 -3.33
N GLN A 40 8.29 -4.55 -4.06
CA GLN A 40 9.07 -4.31 -5.28
C GLN A 40 8.22 -3.67 -6.39
N ARG A 41 6.96 -4.11 -6.57
CA ARG A 41 6.03 -3.46 -7.51
C ARG A 41 5.76 -2.00 -7.14
N CYS A 42 5.65 -1.70 -5.85
CA CYS A 42 5.45 -0.34 -5.35
C CYS A 42 6.69 0.54 -5.57
N LEU A 43 7.88 0.03 -5.24
CA LEU A 43 9.17 0.70 -5.43
C LEU A 43 9.45 1.01 -6.90
N GLY A 44 9.03 0.14 -7.83
CA GLY A 44 9.18 0.35 -9.27
C GLY A 44 8.01 1.09 -9.94
N CYS A 45 7.05 1.62 -9.19
CA CYS A 45 5.89 2.32 -9.75
C CYS A 45 6.24 3.78 -10.09
N ARG A 46 5.75 4.28 -11.23
CA ARG A 46 5.98 5.67 -11.67
C ARG A 46 4.96 6.66 -11.14
N ASP A 47 3.79 6.17 -10.72
CA ASP A 47 2.67 6.99 -10.25
C ASP A 47 2.76 7.28 -8.75
N SER A 48 3.99 7.56 -8.31
CA SER A 48 4.37 7.66 -6.91
C SER A 48 3.70 8.87 -6.24
N GLU A 49 3.78 10.02 -6.91
CA GLU A 49 3.17 11.30 -6.52
C GLU A 49 1.64 11.20 -6.41
N GLU A 50 0.99 10.48 -7.32
CA GLU A 50 -0.47 10.27 -7.30
C GLU A 50 -0.91 9.45 -6.09
N CYS A 51 -0.13 8.43 -5.69
CA CYS A 51 -0.39 7.68 -4.46
C CYS A 51 -0.30 8.57 -3.21
N HIS A 52 0.69 9.47 -3.14
CA HIS A 52 0.84 10.41 -2.02
C HIS A 52 -0.35 11.36 -1.94
N ARG A 53 -0.69 12.03 -3.04
CA ARG A 53 -1.86 12.94 -3.10
C ARG A 53 -3.14 12.22 -2.70
N TRP A 54 -3.33 11.00 -3.20
CA TRP A 54 -4.48 10.20 -2.83
C TRP A 54 -4.50 9.91 -1.32
N PHE A 55 -3.37 9.50 -0.74
CA PHE A 55 -3.27 9.13 0.67
C PHE A 55 -3.44 10.34 1.60
N GLU A 56 -2.84 11.49 1.26
CA GLU A 56 -3.02 12.76 1.98
C GLU A 56 -4.50 13.17 2.02
N ASN A 57 -5.23 13.04 0.91
CA ASN A 57 -6.67 13.29 0.85
C ASN A 57 -7.52 12.31 1.68
N GLN A 58 -6.98 11.14 2.06
CA GLN A 58 -7.64 10.22 2.99
C GLN A 58 -7.32 10.54 4.46
N SER A 59 -6.21 11.23 4.74
CA SER A 59 -5.69 11.45 6.09
C SER A 59 -6.52 12.44 6.93
N GLU A 60 -7.36 13.26 6.31
CA GLU A 60 -8.37 14.07 7.01
C GLU A 60 -9.51 13.22 7.60
N VAL A 61 -9.62 11.95 7.19
CA VAL A 61 -10.60 10.99 7.70
C VAL A 61 -9.87 10.02 8.62
N ILE A 62 -9.71 10.41 9.90
CA ILE A 62 -9.00 9.69 10.97
C ILE A 62 -9.74 8.40 11.39
N GLU A 63 -9.98 7.50 10.45
CA GLU A 63 -10.28 6.11 10.75
C GLU A 63 -9.45 5.26 9.81
N CYS A 64 -8.72 4.32 10.40
CA CYS A 64 -8.12 3.17 9.72
C CYS A 64 -9.27 2.42 9.05
N SER A 65 -9.64 2.90 7.88
CA SER A 65 -10.90 2.61 7.24
C SER A 65 -10.56 1.58 6.21
N SER A 66 -11.05 0.35 6.38
CA SER A 66 -10.92 -0.82 5.48
C SER A 66 -11.46 -0.55 4.07
N LYS A 67 -11.00 0.53 3.47
CA LYS A 67 -11.41 1.11 2.20
C LYS A 67 -10.41 0.64 1.15
N PRO A 68 -10.90 0.42 -0.07
CA PRO A 68 -10.01 0.02 -1.15
C PRO A 68 -8.98 1.11 -1.43
N VAL A 69 -7.76 0.68 -1.77
CA VAL A 69 -6.73 1.56 -2.32
C VAL A 69 -7.18 2.13 -3.69
N PRO A 70 -6.52 3.14 -4.27
CA PRO A 70 -7.02 3.74 -5.50
C PRO A 70 -6.92 2.74 -6.66
N GLY A 71 -7.87 2.80 -7.59
CA GLY A 71 -7.96 1.86 -8.71
C GLY A 71 -6.77 1.88 -9.67
N PHE A 72 -5.95 2.94 -9.66
CA PHE A 72 -4.69 3.00 -10.42
C PHE A 72 -3.52 2.29 -9.72
N CYS A 73 -3.66 1.91 -8.44
CA CYS A 73 -2.60 1.24 -7.71
C CYS A 73 -2.30 -0.13 -8.31
N ARG A 74 -1.04 -0.36 -8.72
CA ARG A 74 -0.58 -1.66 -9.24
C ARG A 74 -0.72 -2.83 -8.25
N ASN A 75 -0.90 -2.53 -6.96
CA ASN A 75 -1.14 -3.52 -5.90
C ASN A 75 -2.62 -3.62 -5.50
N ALA A 76 -3.55 -2.94 -6.18
CA ALA A 76 -4.96 -2.92 -5.78
C ALA A 76 -5.54 -4.32 -5.61
N ALA A 77 -5.40 -5.18 -6.62
CA ALA A 77 -5.87 -6.56 -6.55
C ALA A 77 -5.20 -7.38 -5.42
N GLN A 78 -3.90 -7.14 -5.17
CA GLN A 78 -3.17 -7.83 -4.11
C GLN A 78 -3.68 -7.42 -2.72
N PHE A 79 -3.93 -6.13 -2.51
CA PHE A 79 -4.48 -5.64 -1.26
C PHE A 79 -5.89 -6.18 -1.03
N SER A 80 -6.75 -6.18 -2.05
CA SER A 80 -8.09 -6.79 -1.96
C SER A 80 -8.01 -8.26 -1.55
N LEU A 81 -7.15 -9.05 -2.19
CA LEU A 81 -6.95 -10.46 -1.86
C LEU A 81 -6.58 -10.66 -0.39
N TRP A 82 -5.62 -9.87 0.11
CA TRP A 82 -5.18 -9.97 1.51
C TRP A 82 -6.25 -9.55 2.51
N THR A 83 -7.16 -8.66 2.13
CA THR A 83 -8.25 -8.21 2.99
C THR A 83 -9.45 -9.15 2.99
N GLU A 84 -9.65 -9.90 1.90
CA GLU A 84 -10.70 -10.93 1.77
C GLU A 84 -10.36 -12.23 2.52
N THR A 85 -9.08 -12.47 2.79
CA THR A 85 -8.59 -13.68 3.47
C THR A 85 -8.67 -13.58 5.01
N LYS A 86 -9.45 -12.63 5.55
CA LYS A 86 -9.68 -12.44 6.99
C LYS A 86 -10.78 -13.34 7.54
#